data_AF-A0A3D6EUM3-F1
#
_entry.id   AF-A0A3D6EUM3-F1
#
_cell.length_a   1.000
_cell.length_b   1.000
_cell.length_c   1.000
_cell.angle_alpha   90.00
_cell.angle_beta   90.00
_cell.angle_gamma   90.00
#
_symmetry.space_group_name_H-M   'P 1'
#
loop_
_entity.id
_entity.type
_entity.pdbx_description
1 polymer ?
#
loop_
_entity_poly.entity_id
_entity_poly.type
_entity_poly.pdbx_seq_one_letter_code
_entity_poly.pdbx_strand_id
1 'polypeptide(L)' 'TGDVLEPDNQVAAIGSGAMYAQSAALALKKHAPQLTAEEMVRESLNIAADICIYTNHNLVIEKI' A
#
# COMPACT_ATOMS: atom_id res chain seq x y z
N THR A 1 -5.78 -12.32 24.19
CA THR A 1 -6.57 -12.46 22.94
C THR A 1 -6.04 -11.46 21.94
N GLY A 2 -6.16 -11.72 20.63
CA GLY A 2 -5.62 -10.85 19.59
C GLY A 2 -6.57 -10.77 18.40
N ASP A 3 -6.46 -9.69 17.64
CA ASP A 3 -7.30 -9.43 16.49
C ASP A 3 -6.76 -10.15 15.23
N VAL A 4 -7.66 -10.76 14.47
CA VAL A 4 -7.37 -11.36 13.16
C VAL A 4 -8.31 -10.72 12.16
N LEU A 5 -7.76 -10.08 11.13
CA LEU A 5 -8.51 -9.33 10.12
C LEU A 5 -8.10 -9.82 8.73
N GLU A 6 -9.08 -10.19 7.92
CA GLU A 6 -8.91 -10.48 6.50
C GLU A 6 -9.31 -9.24 5.68
N PRO A 7 -8.47 -8.76 4.75
CA PRO A 7 -8.78 -7.57 3.96
C PRO A 7 -9.74 -7.87 2.81
N ASP A 8 -10.88 -7.16 2.76
CA ASP A 8 -11.93 -7.33 1.73
C ASP A 8 -11.43 -7.19 0.28
N ASN A 9 -10.46 -6.31 0.04
CA ASN A 9 -9.96 -5.98 -1.29
C ASN A 9 -8.60 -6.63 -1.62
N GLN A 10 -8.17 -7.62 -0.83
CA GLN A 10 -6.82 -8.22 -0.89
C GLN A 10 -5.70 -7.17 -0.77
N VAL A 11 -5.97 -6.05 -0.10
CA VAL A 11 -5.01 -4.98 0.19
C VAL A 11 -5.17 -4.63 1.66
N ALA A 12 -4.09 -4.78 2.41
CA ALA A 12 -3.96 -4.34 3.79
C ALA A 12 -2.76 -3.40 3.90
N ALA A 13 -2.88 -2.38 4.76
CA ALA A 13 -1.78 -1.50 5.10
C ALA A 13 -1.82 -1.20 6.60
N ILE A 14 -0.65 -1.02 7.21
CA ILE A 14 -0.48 -0.69 8.63
C ILE A 14 0.58 0.40 8.79
N GLY A 15 0.63 1.03 9.97
CA GLY A 15 1.58 2.11 10.27
C GLY A 15 1.06 3.51 9.95
N SER A 16 1.93 4.51 10.07
CA SER A 16 1.58 5.94 9.97
C SER A 16 1.06 6.35 8.59
N GLY A 17 1.63 5.80 7.51
CA GLY A 17 1.24 6.06 6.12
C GLY A 17 0.11 5.15 5.59
N ALA A 18 -0.46 4.29 6.43
CA ALA A 18 -1.34 3.20 5.99
C ALA A 18 -2.54 3.67 5.15
N MET A 19 -3.22 4.73 5.58
CA MET A 19 -4.42 5.23 4.90
C MET A 19 -4.12 5.79 3.51
N TYR A 20 -2.96 6.45 3.33
CA TYR A 20 -2.53 6.95 2.03
C TYR A 20 -2.13 5.80 1.11
N ALA A 21 -1.31 4.86 1.60
CA ALA A 21 -0.88 3.70 0.84
C ALA A 21 -2.08 2.81 0.44
N GLN A 22 -2.99 2.52 1.36
CA GLN A 22 -4.18 1.71 1.08
C GLN A 22 -5.09 2.40 0.07
N SER A 23 -5.32 3.71 0.21
CA SER A 23 -6.16 4.46 -0.73
C SER A 23 -5.57 4.45 -2.15
N ALA A 24 -4.25 4.67 -2.26
CA ALA A 24 -3.53 4.60 -3.54
C ALA A 24 -3.59 3.19 -4.14
N ALA A 25 -3.33 2.15 -3.34
CA ALA A 25 -3.32 0.77 -3.80
C ALA A 25 -4.71 0.33 -4.31
N LEU A 26 -5.78 0.72 -3.63
CA LEU A 26 -7.15 0.44 -4.06
C LEU A 26 -7.49 1.16 -5.37
N ALA A 27 -7.06 2.42 -5.53
CA ALA A 27 -7.25 3.17 -6.76
C ALA A 27 -6.49 2.54 -7.93
N LEU A 28 -5.22 2.17 -7.74
CA LEU A 28 -4.39 1.50 -8.74
C LEU A 28 -4.95 0.14 -9.11
N LYS A 29 -5.36 -0.67 -8.13
CA LYS A 29 -5.99 -1.98 -8.39
C LYS A 29 -7.25 -1.87 -9.25
N LYS A 30 -8.03 -0.81 -9.07
CA LYS A 30 -9.28 -0.57 -9.81
C LYS A 30 -9.06 0.03 -11.20
N HIS A 31 -8.07 0.92 -11.35
CA HIS A 31 -7.94 1.78 -12.53
C HIS A 31 -6.67 1.56 -13.35
N ALA A 32 -5.73 0.77 -12.86
CA ALA A 32 -4.48 0.44 -13.53
C ALA A 32 -4.23 -1.10 -13.54
N PRO A 33 -5.14 -1.91 -14.11
CA PRO A 33 -5.06 -3.37 -14.07
C PRO A 33 -3.84 -3.96 -14.78
N GLN A 34 -3.14 -3.16 -15.59
CA GLN A 34 -1.89 -3.53 -16.25
C GLN A 34 -0.69 -3.57 -15.29
N LEU A 35 -0.79 -2.95 -14.11
CA LEU A 35 0.29 -2.96 -13.13
C LEU A 35 0.33 -4.31 -12.40
N THR A 36 1.53 -4.78 -12.14
CA THR A 36 1.78 -5.90 -11.24
C THR A 36 1.53 -5.50 -9.78
N ALA A 37 1.35 -6.49 -8.90
CA ALA A 37 1.19 -6.22 -7.47
C ALA A 37 2.40 -5.48 -6.87
N GLU A 38 3.62 -5.80 -7.33
CA GLU A 38 4.84 -5.13 -6.89
C GLU A 38 4.84 -3.65 -7.28
N GLU A 39 4.47 -3.33 -8.52
CA GLU A 39 4.36 -1.95 -9.02
C GLU A 39 3.28 -1.17 -8.26
N MET A 40 2.10 -1.77 -8.04
CA MET A 40 1.04 -1.14 -7.26
C MET A 40 1.49 -0.81 -5.83
N VAL A 41 2.19 -1.74 -5.17
CA VAL A 41 2.72 -1.52 -3.81
C VAL A 41 3.78 -0.41 -3.81
N ARG A 42 4.72 -0.43 -4.77
CA ARG A 42 5.78 0.57 -4.88
C ARG A 42 5.22 1.98 -5.05
N GLU A 43 4.30 2.17 -6.00
CA GLU A 43 3.69 3.47 -6.26
C GLU A 43 2.85 3.95 -5.07
N SER A 44 2.11 3.04 -4.42
CA SER A 44 1.31 3.38 -3.25
C SER A 44 2.16 3.83 -2.06
N LEU A 45 3.31 3.19 -1.84
CA LEU A 45 4.25 3.57 -0.79
C LEU A 45 4.97 4.88 -1.10
N ASN A 46 5.29 5.17 -2.37
CA ASN A 46 5.82 6.47 -2.77
C ASN A 46 4.81 7.59 -2.47
N ILE A 47 3.54 7.42 -2.84
CA ILE A 47 2.48 8.39 -2.50
C ILE A 47 2.36 8.58 -0.99
N ALA A 48 2.46 7.50 -0.21
CA ALA A 48 2.43 7.61 1.25
C ALA A 48 3.64 8.36 1.80
N ALA A 49 4.83 8.19 1.22
CA ALA A 49 6.05 8.92 1.59
C ALA A 49 5.98 10.41 1.24
N ASP A 50 5.29 10.78 0.15
CA ASP A 50 5.09 12.18 -0.24
C ASP A 50 4.14 12.93 0.73
N ILE A 51 3.21 12.22 1.38
CA ILE A 51 2.14 12.82 2.20
C ILE A 51 2.42 12.68 3.70
N CYS A 52 2.86 11.51 4.15
CA CYS A 52 3.04 11.21 5.57
C CYS A 52 4.45 11.57 6.02
N ILE A 53 4.59 12.55 6.92
CA ILE A 53 5.88 12.97 7.49
C ILE A 53 6.68 11.84 8.19
N TYR A 54 6.03 10.73 8.52
CA TYR A 54 6.63 9.55 9.17
C TYR A 54 6.89 8.39 8.20
N THR A 55 6.65 8.56 6.91
CA THR A 55 6.94 7.58 5.85
C THR A 55 7.94 8.21 4.88
N ASN A 56 8.93 7.46 4.41
CA ASN A 56 9.95 7.97 3.48
C ASN A 56 10.09 7.06 2.25
N HIS A 57 10.93 7.47 1.30
CA HIS A 57 11.12 6.75 0.03
C HIS A 57 12.12 5.58 0.09
N ASN A 58 12.60 5.20 1.28
CA ASN A 58 13.50 4.06 1.43
C ASN A 58 12.67 2.78 1.55
N LEU A 59 12.27 2.25 0.40
CA LEU A 59 11.33 1.13 0.29
C LEU A 59 12.05 -0.21 0.10
N VAL A 60 11.69 -1.21 0.90
CA VAL A 60 12.02 -2.62 0.68
C VAL A 60 10.71 -3.33 0.28
N ILE A 61 10.73 -4.06 -0.83
CA ILE A 61 9.55 -4.77 -1.35
C ILE A 61 9.93 -6.23 -1.58
N GLU A 62 9.18 -7.12 -0.93
CA GLU A 62 9.35 -8.56 -1.00
C GLU A 62 8.16 -9.20 -1.74
N LYS A 63 8.40 -10.31 -2.45
CA LYS A 63 7.37 -11.08 -3.16
C LYS A 63 7.58 -12.59 -2.98
N ILE A 64 6.49 -13.35 -3.09
CA ILE A 64 6.46 -14.81 -3.02
C ILE A 64 6.67 -15.40 -4.41
#